data_AF-A0A3B8PI80-F1
#
_entry.id   AF-A0A3B8PI80-F1
#
_cell.length_a   1.000
_cell.length_b   1.000
_cell.length_c   1.000
_cell.angle_alpha   90.00
_cell.angle_beta   90.00
_cell.angle_gamma   90.00
#
_symmetry.space_group_name_H-M   'P 1'
#
loop_
_entity.id
_entity.type
_entity.pdbx_description
1 polymer ?
#
loop_
_entity_poly.entity_id
_entity_poly.type
_entity_poly.pdbx_seq_one_letter_code
_entity_poly.pdbx_strand_id
1 'polypeptide(L)'
;MKRTVPMLITGISGFVLLISFFIPYTEGWGEKAAIWFDILAAIAFILGGGNLLKIHFKKISNRAAGWGFSLVTVLAFVATLTIGLGKVGSNPAQQQQMYGLALAQLELSDLPKSQTFSVEGQIPAHANKTALPFMVRDQLTQDGQNITFRGWIQPGQVVTLSGFQDELEWLATVEALAKAAQPPETLRGKVGYDAENSLLTYQGPMSDADHAALKALDSSNATWKTAVESLFQQSRRSSTIDFSSLPAGFKIPGPLQDSLAVDRSKKQLTMTGPMSPGQRAALSNQFLPTSPLPEGPRREAFIAEIGKHGPPLNTSQLTTLNNLFDGGWSAQQLITTVSTAGEPKEVRKSARELLDEKTAAEQKGQVPDLKPTRTIGKTTRLNKAQEDLLRAFSENTAQPVGELVNQLGEAGTLSDPQISALTRFISQISTTGERNRTLCFALLANGPLSSGQRDFLLADVRTEFLWDRTAGALFVAAHQPRFPWSGEYREQGSPFWWLYEYAFKPLTATMFAMLAFYVASAAFRAFRAKNLEAMLLLGTAFIILLGRTFAGVTLTSWLPDSIAGLKIDNLTVTIMTVFNTAGNRAIMIGIALGIAATSLKVLLGVDRSYLGSQED
;
A
#
# COMPACT_ATOMS: atom_id res chain seq x y z
N MET A 1 34.27 4.69 32.48
CA MET A 1 33.83 5.96 31.85
C MET A 1 32.51 6.40 32.49
N LYS A 2 32.42 7.65 32.96
CA LYS A 2 31.30 8.13 33.80
C LYS A 2 29.99 8.09 32.99
N ARG A 3 29.00 7.34 33.51
CA ARG A 3 27.68 7.04 32.90
C ARG A 3 26.87 8.27 32.45
N THR A 4 27.29 9.47 32.84
CA THR A 4 26.72 10.77 32.47
C THR A 4 26.74 11.02 30.96
N VAL A 5 27.81 10.60 30.26
CA VAL A 5 27.94 10.87 28.82
C VAL A 5 26.89 10.10 27.99
N PRO A 6 26.69 8.79 28.17
CA PRO A 6 25.59 8.08 27.51
C PRO A 6 24.20 8.65 27.81
N MET A 7 23.93 9.03 29.06
CA MET A 7 22.60 9.55 29.46
C MET A 7 22.31 10.93 28.85
N LEU A 8 23.32 11.79 28.76
CA LEU A 8 23.22 13.05 28.02
C LEU A 8 22.97 12.82 26.53
N ILE A 9 23.68 11.87 25.92
CA ILE A 9 23.48 11.51 24.51
C ILE A 9 22.04 11.05 24.29
N THR A 10 21.53 10.11 25.09
CA THR A 10 20.15 9.62 24.97
C THR A 10 19.11 10.72 25.17
N GLY A 11 19.30 11.59 26.17
CA GLY A 11 18.41 12.72 26.41
C GLY A 11 18.39 13.71 25.24
N ILE A 12 19.56 14.10 24.75
CA ILE A 12 19.69 15.02 23.60
C ILE A 12 19.08 14.40 22.35
N SER A 13 19.35 13.12 22.06
CA SER A 13 18.77 12.41 20.91
C SER A 13 17.24 12.35 20.97
N GLY A 14 16.66 12.14 22.16
CA GLY A 14 15.21 12.17 22.34
C GLY A 14 14.59 13.54 22.06
N PHE A 15 15.26 14.62 22.49
CA PHE A 15 14.83 15.98 22.18
C PHE A 15 14.95 16.31 20.69
N VAL A 16 16.01 15.86 20.01
CA VAL A 16 16.19 16.04 18.57
C VAL A 16 15.03 15.40 17.80
N LEU A 17 14.69 14.14 18.12
CA LEU A 17 13.56 13.44 17.47
C LEU A 17 12.22 14.15 17.71
N LEU A 18 12.00 14.66 18.93
CA LEU A 18 10.78 15.40 19.26
C LEU A 18 10.67 16.71 18.49
N ILE A 19 11.77 17.47 18.37
CA ILE A 19 11.81 18.74 17.62
C ILE A 19 11.61 18.47 16.12
N SER A 20 12.27 17.45 15.57
CA SER A 20 12.15 17.06 14.16
C SER A 20 10.71 16.72 13.75
N PHE A 21 9.88 16.24 14.67
CA PHE A 21 8.48 15.92 14.38
C PHE A 21 7.58 17.17 14.21
N PHE A 22 7.89 18.28 14.89
CA PHE A 22 7.06 19.49 14.88
C PHE A 22 7.59 20.62 13.98
N ILE A 23 8.88 20.58 13.61
CA ILE A 23 9.53 21.65 12.82
C ILE A 23 10.03 21.07 11.47
N PRO A 24 9.36 21.38 10.34
CA PRO A 24 9.69 20.81 9.01
C PRO A 24 11.15 20.99 8.58
N TYR A 25 11.78 22.11 8.93
CA TYR A 25 13.19 22.37 8.57
C TYR A 25 14.20 21.44 9.27
N THR A 26 13.79 20.76 10.36
CA THR A 26 14.67 19.87 11.15
C THR A 26 14.40 18.38 10.90
N GLU A 27 13.58 18.05 9.89
CA GLU A 27 13.22 16.68 9.52
C GLU A 27 14.46 15.81 9.23
N GLY A 28 15.44 16.34 8.48
CA GLY A 28 16.68 15.64 8.16
C GLY A 28 17.59 15.35 9.37
N TRP A 29 17.39 16.01 10.52
CA TRP A 29 18.07 15.63 11.77
C TRP A 29 17.43 14.39 12.40
N GLY A 30 16.10 14.28 12.28
CA GLY A 30 15.32 13.13 12.70
C GLY A 30 15.70 11.89 11.90
N GLU A 31 15.83 12.00 10.57
CA GLU A 31 16.28 10.90 9.71
C GLU A 31 17.66 10.39 10.10
N LYS A 32 18.63 11.29 10.31
CA LYS A 32 19.97 10.92 10.76
C LYS A 32 19.94 10.27 12.14
N ALA A 33 19.18 10.83 13.08
CA ALA A 33 19.03 10.26 14.42
C ALA A 33 18.37 8.87 14.39
N ALA A 34 17.41 8.64 13.49
CA ALA A 34 16.78 7.34 13.27
C ALA A 34 17.77 6.31 12.74
N ILE A 35 18.61 6.67 11.76
CA ILE A 35 19.68 5.78 11.26
C ILE A 35 20.64 5.38 12.39
N TRP A 36 21.08 6.34 13.21
CA TRP A 36 21.93 6.04 14.37
C TRP A 36 21.22 5.16 15.40
N PHE A 37 19.94 5.40 15.64
CA PHE A 37 19.12 4.55 16.51
C PHE A 37 19.01 3.12 15.96
N ASP A 38 18.77 2.94 14.66
CA ASP A 38 18.69 1.61 14.03
C ASP A 38 20.01 0.84 14.15
N ILE A 39 21.15 1.52 13.98
CA ILE A 39 22.48 0.92 14.20
C ILE A 39 22.65 0.46 15.66
N LEU A 40 22.29 1.32 16.62
CA LEU A 40 22.39 0.99 18.04
C LEU A 40 21.40 -0.11 18.44
N ALA A 41 20.18 -0.10 17.88
CA ALA A 41 19.17 -1.11 18.10
C ALA A 41 19.61 -2.46 17.56
N ALA A 42 20.22 -2.51 16.37
CA ALA A 42 20.80 -3.73 15.81
C ALA A 42 21.86 -4.34 16.74
N ILE A 43 22.77 -3.52 17.28
CA ILE A 43 23.78 -3.97 18.24
C ILE A 43 23.12 -4.44 19.55
N ALA A 44 22.13 -3.70 20.05
CA ALA A 44 21.40 -4.04 21.27
C ALA A 44 20.61 -5.35 21.12
N PHE A 45 20.01 -5.63 19.96
CA PHE A 45 19.33 -6.90 19.69
C PHE A 45 20.30 -8.07 19.68
N ILE A 46 21.48 -7.92 19.10
CA ILE A 46 22.53 -8.96 19.12
C ILE A 46 22.97 -9.21 20.58
N LEU A 47 23.26 -8.14 21.33
CA LEU A 47 23.70 -8.26 22.73
C LEU A 47 22.60 -8.85 23.62
N GLY A 48 21.35 -8.40 23.43
CA GLY A 48 20.18 -8.87 24.16
C GLY A 48 19.87 -10.34 23.88
N GLY A 49 19.85 -10.75 22.61
CA GLY A 49 19.71 -12.15 22.21
C GLY A 49 20.86 -13.02 22.73
N GLY A 50 22.09 -12.53 22.62
CA GLY A 50 23.28 -13.20 23.17
C GLY A 50 23.22 -13.37 24.68
N ASN A 51 22.76 -12.36 25.42
CA ASN A 51 22.60 -12.44 26.87
C ASN A 51 21.49 -13.42 27.28
N LEU A 52 20.35 -13.40 26.59
CA LEU A 52 19.26 -14.34 26.78
C LEU A 52 19.77 -15.78 26.60
N LEU A 53 20.44 -16.07 25.48
CA LEU A 53 21.03 -17.37 25.20
C LEU A 53 22.06 -17.76 26.28
N LYS A 54 22.97 -16.86 26.66
CA LYS A 54 23.98 -17.12 27.70
C LYS A 54 23.35 -17.52 29.03
N ILE A 55 22.34 -16.79 29.50
CA ILE A 55 21.67 -17.05 30.78
C ILE A 55 20.94 -18.40 30.73
N HIS A 56 20.17 -18.65 29.67
CA HIS A 56 19.40 -19.88 29.55
C HIS A 56 20.28 -21.11 29.29
N PHE A 57 21.34 -21.00 28.47
CA PHE A 57 22.31 -22.08 28.29
C PHE A 57 23.06 -22.41 29.57
N LYS A 58 23.47 -21.41 30.37
CA LYS A 58 24.08 -21.66 31.68
C LYS A 58 23.09 -22.39 32.61
N LYS A 59 21.82 -21.98 32.61
CA LYS A 59 20.77 -22.62 33.42
C LYS A 59 20.48 -24.07 32.99
N ILE A 60 20.50 -24.35 31.68
CA ILE A 60 20.35 -25.70 31.10
C ILE A 60 21.56 -26.56 31.43
N SER A 61 22.77 -26.06 31.18
CA SER A 61 24.03 -26.76 31.46
C SER A 61 24.15 -27.15 32.93
N ASN A 62 23.82 -26.21 33.83
CA ASN A 62 23.86 -26.41 35.27
C ASN A 62 22.67 -27.21 35.82
N ARG A 63 21.71 -27.63 34.99
CA ARG A 63 20.45 -28.30 35.38
C ARG A 63 19.71 -27.64 36.55
N ALA A 64 19.77 -26.31 36.64
CA ALA A 64 19.18 -25.58 37.75
C ALA A 64 17.64 -25.68 37.72
N ALA A 65 16.98 -25.36 38.84
CA ALA A 65 15.52 -25.45 38.95
C ALA A 65 14.80 -24.70 37.80
N GLY A 66 13.90 -25.41 37.10
CA GLY A 66 13.20 -24.90 35.92
C GLY A 66 14.04 -24.86 34.63
N TRP A 67 15.12 -25.64 34.52
CA TRP A 67 15.93 -25.75 33.30
C TRP A 67 15.11 -26.16 32.07
N GLY A 68 14.09 -27.00 32.24
CA GLY A 68 13.20 -27.43 31.16
C GLY A 68 12.50 -26.26 30.47
N PHE A 69 12.04 -25.27 31.24
CA PHE A 69 11.46 -24.04 30.67
C PHE A 69 12.49 -23.22 29.90
N SER A 70 13.74 -23.18 30.37
CA SER A 70 14.82 -22.49 29.66
C SER A 70 15.14 -23.17 28.32
N LEU A 71 15.07 -24.50 28.26
CA LEU A 71 15.22 -25.23 27.00
C LEU A 71 14.11 -24.86 26.01
N VAL A 72 12.85 -24.82 26.47
CA VAL A 72 11.71 -24.39 25.64
C VAL A 72 11.91 -22.96 25.14
N THR A 73 12.33 -22.03 26.00
CA THR A 73 12.61 -20.64 25.60
C THR A 73 13.69 -20.54 24.53
N VAL A 74 14.79 -21.28 24.68
CA VAL A 74 15.88 -21.28 23.68
C VAL A 74 15.40 -21.87 22.35
N LEU A 75 14.69 -23.00 22.37
CA LEU A 75 14.17 -23.61 21.15
C LEU A 75 13.16 -22.70 20.44
N ALA A 76 12.26 -22.07 21.19
CA ALA A 76 11.30 -21.11 20.64
C ALA A 76 12.01 -19.88 20.04
N PHE A 77 13.00 -19.32 20.76
CA PHE A 77 13.79 -18.18 20.28
C PHE A 77 14.51 -18.51 18.97
N VAL A 78 15.20 -19.66 18.90
CA VAL A 78 15.90 -20.09 17.68
C VAL A 78 14.92 -20.33 16.54
N ALA A 79 13.80 -21.01 16.79
CA ALA A 79 12.79 -21.26 15.76
C ALA A 79 12.21 -19.94 15.20
N THR A 80 11.81 -19.00 16.07
CA THR A 80 11.29 -17.70 15.65
C THR A 80 12.35 -16.89 14.90
N LEU A 81 13.61 -16.90 15.34
CA LEU A 81 14.71 -16.22 14.66
C LEU A 81 14.94 -16.79 13.26
N THR A 82 14.96 -18.11 13.11
CA THR A 82 15.13 -18.78 11.81
C THR A 82 13.96 -18.49 10.87
N ILE A 83 12.71 -18.54 11.36
CA ILE A 83 11.51 -18.19 10.58
C ILE A 83 11.58 -16.73 10.12
N GLY A 84 11.93 -15.81 11.01
CA GLY A 84 12.05 -14.38 10.72
C GLY A 84 13.17 -14.06 9.71
N LEU A 85 14.37 -14.63 9.92
CA LEU A 85 15.50 -14.48 8.98
C LEU A 85 15.21 -15.10 7.61
N GLY A 86 14.47 -16.22 7.59
CA GLY A 86 13.98 -16.85 6.38
C GLY A 86 12.83 -16.08 5.70
N LYS A 87 12.35 -14.97 6.29
CA LYS A 87 11.21 -14.17 5.80
C LYS A 87 9.96 -15.01 5.53
N VAL A 88 9.79 -16.10 6.29
CA VAL A 88 8.73 -17.08 6.06
C VAL A 88 7.39 -16.43 6.44
N GLY A 89 6.52 -16.26 5.46
CA GLY A 89 5.20 -15.64 5.65
C GLY A 89 5.20 -14.11 5.73
N SER A 90 6.33 -13.41 5.53
CA SER A 90 6.30 -11.94 5.40
C SER A 90 6.05 -11.54 3.94
N ASN A 91 5.00 -10.76 3.68
CA ASN A 91 4.80 -10.15 2.36
C ASN A 91 5.97 -9.21 2.03
N PRO A 92 6.64 -9.35 0.88
CA PRO A 92 7.51 -8.30 0.40
C PRO A 92 6.61 -7.12 0.03
N ALA A 93 7.11 -5.89 0.13
CA ALA A 93 6.38 -4.75 -0.41
C ALA A 93 6.05 -5.03 -1.90
N GLN A 94 4.90 -4.57 -2.42
CA GLN A 94 4.53 -4.82 -3.83
C GLN A 94 5.65 -4.40 -4.81
N GLN A 95 6.41 -3.37 -4.44
CA GLN A 95 7.58 -2.88 -5.18
C GLN A 95 8.76 -3.87 -5.19
N GLN A 96 8.87 -4.75 -4.19
CA GLN A 96 9.93 -5.75 -4.08
C GLN A 96 9.65 -7.03 -4.88
N GLN A 97 8.37 -7.34 -5.18
CA GLN A 97 8.02 -8.53 -5.95
C GLN A 97 8.13 -8.35 -7.47
N MET A 98 8.32 -7.12 -8.01
CA MET A 98 8.52 -6.91 -9.45
C MET A 98 7.43 -7.56 -10.32
N TYR A 99 6.15 -7.36 -9.96
CA TYR A 99 5.01 -7.94 -10.67
C TYR A 99 5.00 -7.63 -12.17
N GLY A 100 4.58 -8.59 -12.99
CA GLY A 100 4.54 -8.46 -14.45
C GLY A 100 5.86 -8.75 -15.16
N LEU A 101 6.91 -9.13 -14.43
CA LEU A 101 8.23 -9.39 -14.98
C LEU A 101 8.63 -10.86 -14.83
N ALA A 102 9.26 -11.39 -15.88
CA ALA A 102 10.13 -12.56 -15.79
C ALA A 102 11.52 -12.08 -15.38
N LEU A 103 12.22 -12.85 -14.54
CA LEU A 103 13.46 -12.45 -13.89
C LEU A 103 14.56 -13.48 -14.14
N ALA A 104 15.74 -13.04 -14.58
CA ALA A 104 16.90 -13.90 -14.70
C ALA A 104 18.13 -13.25 -14.05
N GLN A 105 18.88 -14.04 -13.29
CA GLN A 105 20.10 -13.56 -12.67
C GLN A 105 21.17 -13.31 -13.74
N LEU A 106 21.73 -12.10 -13.73
CA LEU A 106 22.77 -11.67 -14.66
C LEU A 106 23.57 -10.56 -14.01
N GLU A 107 24.89 -10.75 -13.86
CA GLU A 107 25.76 -9.69 -13.36
C GLU A 107 25.92 -8.58 -14.39
N LEU A 108 26.17 -7.35 -13.91
CA LEU A 108 26.35 -6.20 -14.80
C LEU A 108 27.54 -6.44 -15.75
N SER A 109 28.57 -7.17 -15.29
CA SER A 109 29.73 -7.59 -16.08
C SER A 109 29.39 -8.47 -17.27
N ASP A 110 28.27 -9.18 -17.24
CA ASP A 110 27.87 -10.12 -18.27
C ASP A 110 26.89 -9.52 -19.30
N LEU A 111 26.48 -8.27 -19.12
CA LEU A 111 25.73 -7.54 -20.15
C LEU A 111 26.57 -7.43 -21.44
N PRO A 112 25.95 -7.62 -22.62
CA PRO A 112 26.62 -7.48 -23.90
C PRO A 112 27.34 -6.13 -24.00
N LYS A 113 28.58 -6.14 -24.48
CA LYS A 113 29.39 -4.90 -24.63
C LYS A 113 28.71 -3.87 -25.54
N SER A 114 27.90 -4.33 -26.50
CA SER A 114 27.08 -3.49 -27.38
C SER A 114 26.03 -2.66 -26.64
N GLN A 115 25.67 -3.02 -25.40
CA GLN A 115 24.72 -2.29 -24.54
C GLN A 115 25.45 -1.34 -23.59
N THR A 116 26.44 -0.64 -24.11
CA THR A 116 27.20 0.39 -23.40
C THR A 116 27.09 1.67 -24.21
N PHE A 117 26.55 2.71 -23.59
CA PHE A 117 26.15 3.94 -24.27
C PHE A 117 26.99 5.11 -23.74
N SER A 118 27.54 5.91 -24.65
CA SER A 118 28.37 7.06 -24.30
C SER A 118 27.69 8.35 -24.76
N VAL A 119 27.66 9.35 -23.90
CA VAL A 119 27.22 10.71 -24.20
C VAL A 119 28.26 11.72 -23.73
N GLU A 120 28.35 12.86 -24.40
CA GLU A 120 29.21 13.96 -23.96
C GLU A 120 28.65 14.57 -22.67
N GLY A 121 29.52 14.80 -21.69
CA GLY A 121 29.17 15.40 -20.41
C GLY A 121 30.19 15.07 -19.31
N GLN A 122 30.02 15.69 -18.15
CA GLN A 122 30.84 15.42 -16.97
C GLN A 122 29.94 15.19 -15.77
N ILE A 123 30.34 14.24 -14.92
CA ILE A 123 29.69 14.00 -13.64
C ILE A 123 30.04 15.18 -12.74
N PRO A 124 29.06 16.00 -12.33
CA PRO A 124 29.33 17.21 -11.59
C PRO A 124 29.96 16.90 -10.23
N ALA A 125 30.94 17.71 -9.85
CA ALA A 125 31.60 17.60 -8.56
C ALA A 125 30.67 18.14 -7.47
N HIS A 126 29.96 17.24 -6.78
CA HIS A 126 29.09 17.65 -5.69
C HIS A 126 29.91 18.30 -4.57
N ALA A 127 29.52 19.49 -4.10
CA ALA A 127 30.25 20.26 -3.07
C ALA A 127 30.57 19.45 -1.79
N ASN A 128 29.76 18.45 -1.47
CA ASN A 128 29.94 17.57 -0.30
C ASN A 128 30.72 16.26 -0.59
N LYS A 129 31.31 16.10 -1.78
CA LYS A 129 31.95 14.85 -2.26
C LYS A 129 31.03 13.61 -2.16
N THR A 130 29.72 13.82 -2.17
CA THR A 130 28.74 12.73 -2.13
C THR A 130 28.94 11.85 -3.36
N ALA A 131 29.09 10.54 -3.15
CA ALA A 131 29.16 9.59 -4.25
C ALA A 131 27.87 9.65 -5.09
N LEU A 132 27.95 9.20 -6.35
CA LEU A 132 26.79 9.00 -7.20
C LEU A 132 25.70 8.20 -6.45
N PRO A 133 24.41 8.47 -6.72
CA PRO A 133 23.31 7.73 -6.11
C PRO A 133 23.48 6.22 -6.32
N PHE A 134 23.18 5.44 -5.28
CA PHE A 134 23.39 3.99 -5.27
C PHE A 134 22.77 3.28 -6.49
N MET A 135 21.57 3.69 -6.89
CA MET A 135 20.79 3.11 -8.00
C MET A 135 21.49 3.16 -9.38
N VAL A 136 22.48 4.04 -9.56
CA VAL A 136 23.16 4.27 -10.86
C VAL A 136 24.67 4.14 -10.77
N ARG A 137 25.21 4.04 -9.54
CA ARG A 137 26.66 4.11 -9.28
C ARG A 137 27.46 3.05 -10.03
N ASP A 138 26.92 1.84 -10.15
CA ASP A 138 27.62 0.73 -10.80
C ASP A 138 27.45 0.74 -12.33
N GLN A 139 26.45 1.46 -12.85
CA GLN A 139 26.16 1.56 -14.27
C GLN A 139 26.78 2.78 -14.95
N LEU A 140 27.07 3.84 -14.19
CA LEU A 140 27.57 5.11 -14.70
C LEU A 140 29.08 5.24 -14.46
N THR A 141 29.83 5.51 -15.51
CA THR A 141 31.28 5.77 -15.46
C THR A 141 31.61 7.02 -16.27
N GLN A 142 32.72 7.69 -15.96
CA GLN A 142 33.20 8.84 -16.72
C GLN A 142 34.61 8.55 -17.26
N ASP A 143 34.80 8.85 -18.54
CA ASP A 143 36.10 8.85 -19.21
C ASP A 143 36.30 10.19 -19.94
N GLY A 144 37.16 11.05 -19.39
CA GLY A 144 37.38 12.40 -19.90
C GLY A 144 36.12 13.28 -19.88
N GLN A 145 35.66 13.68 -21.06
CA GLN A 145 34.42 14.46 -21.29
C GLN A 145 33.23 13.61 -21.70
N ASN A 146 33.33 12.28 -21.58
CA ASN A 146 32.25 11.37 -21.91
C ASN A 146 31.77 10.63 -20.67
N ILE A 147 30.45 10.53 -20.55
CA ILE A 147 29.78 9.69 -19.57
C ILE A 147 29.29 8.44 -20.26
N THR A 148 29.68 7.30 -19.71
CA THR A 148 29.28 5.99 -20.20
C THR A 148 28.29 5.34 -19.24
N PHE A 149 27.17 4.86 -19.78
CA PHE A 149 26.16 4.09 -19.06
C PHE A 149 26.09 2.66 -19.59
N ARG A 150 26.11 1.69 -18.68
CA ARG A 150 26.04 0.27 -19.00
C ARG A 150 24.65 -0.29 -18.75
N GLY A 151 24.03 -0.86 -19.78
CA GLY A 151 22.64 -1.34 -19.76
C GLY A 151 21.65 -0.27 -20.21
N TRP A 152 20.37 -0.43 -19.84
CA TRP A 152 19.30 0.47 -20.27
C TRP A 152 18.78 1.29 -19.10
N ILE A 153 18.74 2.60 -19.30
CA ILE A 153 18.39 3.55 -18.24
C ILE A 153 16.87 3.55 -18.00
N GLN A 154 16.48 3.39 -16.73
CA GLN A 154 15.08 3.33 -16.31
C GLN A 154 14.55 4.71 -15.89
N PRO A 155 13.23 4.96 -15.98
CA PRO A 155 12.64 6.25 -15.59
C PRO A 155 13.00 6.70 -14.16
N GLY A 156 13.05 5.78 -13.20
CA GLY A 156 13.46 6.08 -11.82
C GLY A 156 14.92 6.53 -11.70
N GLN A 157 15.80 6.00 -12.53
CA GLN A 157 17.21 6.40 -12.60
C GLN A 157 17.37 7.78 -13.22
N VAL A 158 16.57 8.11 -14.24
CA VAL A 158 16.52 9.44 -14.83
C VAL A 158 16.12 10.46 -13.77
N VAL A 159 15.03 10.22 -13.01
CA VAL A 159 14.60 11.10 -11.92
C VAL A 159 15.70 11.25 -10.85
N THR A 160 16.35 10.15 -10.49
CA THR A 160 17.43 10.15 -9.49
C THR A 160 18.64 10.96 -9.96
N LEU A 161 19.05 10.81 -11.22
CA LEU A 161 20.14 11.58 -11.80
C LEU A 161 19.75 13.05 -11.97
N SER A 162 18.54 13.36 -12.40
CA SER A 162 18.05 14.74 -12.50
C SER A 162 17.99 15.43 -11.14
N GLY A 163 17.70 14.71 -10.06
CA GLY A 163 17.74 15.25 -8.69
C GLY A 163 19.14 15.32 -8.07
N PHE A 164 20.18 14.84 -8.76
CA PHE A 164 21.55 14.84 -8.25
C PHE A 164 22.18 16.24 -8.29
N GLN A 165 21.88 17.03 -9.32
CA GLN A 165 22.34 18.41 -9.50
C GLN A 165 21.37 19.19 -10.38
N ASP A 166 21.23 20.50 -10.11
CA ASP A 166 20.29 21.39 -10.81
C ASP A 166 20.94 22.14 -12.01
N GLU A 167 22.20 21.84 -12.33
CA GLU A 167 22.91 22.47 -13.46
C GLU A 167 22.31 22.04 -14.80
N LEU A 168 22.05 23.00 -15.69
CA LEU A 168 21.44 22.75 -17.01
C LEU A 168 22.29 21.81 -17.88
N GLU A 169 23.62 21.94 -17.79
CA GLU A 169 24.60 21.10 -18.47
C GLU A 169 24.45 19.63 -18.05
N TRP A 170 24.30 19.38 -16.75
CA TRP A 170 24.06 18.04 -16.21
C TRP A 170 22.69 17.51 -16.60
N LEU A 171 21.63 18.30 -16.42
CA LEU A 171 20.27 17.88 -16.77
C LEU A 171 20.15 17.54 -18.28
N ALA A 172 20.78 18.32 -19.16
CA ALA A 172 20.83 18.04 -20.59
C ALA A 172 21.61 16.75 -20.89
N THR A 173 22.67 16.46 -20.14
CA THR A 173 23.43 15.20 -20.23
C THR A 173 22.57 14.01 -19.82
N VAL A 174 21.80 14.14 -18.73
CA VAL A 174 20.87 13.10 -18.26
C VAL A 174 19.77 12.85 -19.29
N GLU A 175 19.22 13.90 -19.92
CA GLU A 175 18.26 13.77 -21.02
C GLU A 175 18.85 13.07 -22.24
N ALA A 176 20.08 13.42 -22.63
CA ALA A 176 20.80 12.77 -23.73
C ALA A 176 21.05 11.29 -23.43
N LEU A 177 21.44 10.96 -22.20
CA LEU A 177 21.65 9.59 -21.75
C LEU A 177 20.33 8.80 -21.74
N ALA A 178 19.24 9.41 -21.24
CA ALA A 178 17.90 8.84 -21.26
C ALA A 178 17.46 8.47 -22.68
N LYS A 179 17.83 9.28 -23.67
CA LYS A 179 17.53 9.02 -25.08
C LYS A 179 18.44 7.96 -25.70
N ALA A 180 19.72 7.93 -25.34
CA ALA A 180 20.72 7.04 -25.93
C ALA A 180 20.67 5.61 -25.35
N ALA A 181 20.60 5.48 -24.02
CA ALA A 181 20.69 4.22 -23.29
C ALA A 181 19.35 3.46 -23.27
N GLN A 182 18.79 3.22 -24.46
CA GLN A 182 17.52 2.52 -24.66
C GLN A 182 17.74 1.11 -25.23
N PRO A 183 16.85 0.15 -24.95
CA PRO A 183 16.88 -1.15 -25.61
C PRO A 183 16.76 -1.05 -27.13
N PRO A 184 17.13 -2.12 -27.86
CA PRO A 184 16.80 -2.26 -29.28
C PRO A 184 15.33 -1.95 -29.52
N GLU A 185 15.03 -1.31 -30.66
CA GLU A 185 13.70 -0.73 -30.94
C GLU A 185 12.54 -1.74 -30.74
N THR A 186 12.73 -3.00 -31.14
CA THR A 186 11.74 -4.08 -30.99
C THR A 186 11.49 -4.52 -29.54
N LEU A 187 12.44 -4.25 -28.64
CA LEU A 187 12.44 -4.65 -27.23
C LEU A 187 12.19 -3.49 -26.26
N ARG A 188 12.04 -2.25 -26.77
CA ARG A 188 11.77 -1.07 -25.94
C ARG A 188 10.49 -1.26 -25.13
N GLY A 189 10.57 -0.97 -23.83
CA GLY A 189 9.48 -1.15 -22.89
C GLY A 189 9.17 -2.61 -22.52
N LYS A 190 9.88 -3.59 -23.10
CA LYS A 190 9.74 -5.01 -22.75
C LYS A 190 10.90 -5.51 -21.90
N VAL A 191 12.12 -5.06 -22.18
CA VAL A 191 13.32 -5.51 -21.46
C VAL A 191 13.88 -4.41 -20.56
N GLY A 192 14.42 -4.81 -19.41
CA GLY A 192 15.06 -3.93 -18.45
C GLY A 192 16.19 -4.64 -17.72
N TYR A 193 16.99 -3.88 -17.00
CA TYR A 193 18.05 -4.40 -16.14
C TYR A 193 17.99 -3.70 -14.79
N ASP A 194 17.92 -4.50 -13.72
CA ASP A 194 17.92 -4.04 -12.33
C ASP A 194 19.29 -4.30 -11.73
N ALA A 195 20.10 -3.24 -11.67
CA ALA A 195 21.49 -3.30 -11.21
C ALA A 195 21.62 -3.56 -9.71
N GLU A 196 20.65 -3.13 -8.89
CA GLU A 196 20.71 -3.32 -7.44
C GLU A 196 20.66 -4.80 -7.07
N ASN A 197 20.03 -5.61 -7.93
CA ASN A 197 19.76 -7.02 -7.69
C ASN A 197 20.43 -7.96 -8.69
N SER A 198 21.21 -7.43 -9.64
CA SER A 198 21.82 -8.19 -10.75
C SER A 198 20.79 -9.04 -11.51
N LEU A 199 19.69 -8.40 -11.93
CA LEU A 199 18.58 -9.06 -12.64
C LEU A 199 18.37 -8.48 -14.03
N LEU A 200 18.35 -9.36 -15.03
CA LEU A 200 17.74 -9.09 -16.32
C LEU A 200 16.23 -9.32 -16.20
N THR A 201 15.43 -8.37 -16.70
CA THR A 201 13.97 -8.40 -16.56
C THR A 201 13.29 -8.36 -17.92
N TYR A 202 12.18 -9.07 -18.08
CA TYR A 202 11.34 -9.02 -19.27
C TYR A 202 9.86 -8.93 -18.91
N GLN A 203 9.11 -8.03 -19.55
CA GLN A 203 7.72 -7.75 -19.29
C GLN A 203 6.79 -8.52 -20.24
N GLY A 204 5.83 -9.24 -19.67
CA GLY A 204 4.82 -10.00 -20.41
C GLY A 204 5.37 -11.27 -21.09
N PRO A 205 4.58 -11.88 -22.00
CA PRO A 205 4.98 -13.09 -22.70
C PRO A 205 6.04 -12.79 -23.79
N MET A 206 7.16 -13.51 -23.78
CA MET A 206 8.20 -13.34 -24.80
C MET A 206 7.79 -14.05 -26.09
N SER A 207 7.80 -13.32 -27.19
CA SER A 207 7.63 -13.89 -28.54
C SER A 207 8.91 -14.59 -28.99
N ASP A 208 8.81 -15.50 -29.96
CA ASP A 208 10.01 -16.16 -30.52
C ASP A 208 10.93 -15.15 -31.22
N ALA A 209 10.36 -14.07 -31.79
CA ALA A 209 11.11 -12.98 -32.38
C ALA A 209 11.87 -12.14 -31.33
N ASP A 210 11.22 -11.81 -30.20
CA ASP A 210 11.87 -11.10 -29.10
C ASP A 210 12.98 -11.95 -28.47
N HIS A 211 12.75 -13.26 -28.33
CA HIS A 211 13.77 -14.22 -27.86
C HIS A 211 15.00 -14.24 -28.80
N ALA A 212 14.77 -14.37 -30.11
CA ALA A 212 15.84 -14.34 -31.10
C ALA A 212 16.62 -13.02 -31.06
N ALA A 213 15.93 -11.89 -30.92
CA ALA A 213 16.53 -10.56 -30.83
C ALA A 213 17.41 -10.40 -29.59
N LEU A 214 16.95 -10.84 -28.40
CA LEU A 214 17.76 -10.81 -27.17
C LEU A 214 18.98 -11.70 -27.28
N LYS A 215 18.82 -12.92 -27.82
CA LYS A 215 19.92 -13.87 -27.99
C LYS A 215 20.98 -13.38 -28.98
N ALA A 216 20.58 -12.58 -29.98
CA ALA A 216 21.47 -12.00 -30.97
C ALA A 216 22.36 -10.86 -30.42
N LEU A 217 22.01 -10.26 -29.27
CA LEU A 217 22.81 -9.19 -28.67
C LEU A 217 24.21 -9.65 -28.24
N ASP A 218 24.34 -10.89 -27.79
CA ASP A 218 25.63 -11.56 -27.55
C ASP A 218 25.49 -13.07 -27.71
N SER A 219 25.82 -13.57 -28.90
CA SER A 219 25.80 -15.00 -29.19
C SER A 219 27.06 -15.72 -28.71
N SER A 220 28.02 -15.04 -28.06
CA SER A 220 29.26 -15.63 -27.58
C SER A 220 29.25 -15.89 -26.07
N ASN A 221 28.53 -15.07 -25.30
CA ASN A 221 28.46 -15.17 -23.85
C ASN A 221 27.48 -16.27 -23.39
N ALA A 222 27.99 -17.29 -22.69
CA ALA A 222 27.19 -18.40 -22.17
C ALA A 222 26.21 -17.96 -21.07
N THR A 223 26.66 -17.11 -20.14
CA THR A 223 25.82 -16.58 -19.04
C THR A 223 24.64 -15.78 -19.59
N TRP A 224 24.90 -14.92 -20.59
CA TRP A 224 23.83 -14.17 -21.27
C TRP A 224 22.80 -15.10 -21.90
N LYS A 225 23.23 -16.13 -22.66
CA LYS A 225 22.32 -17.10 -23.27
C LYS A 225 21.47 -17.83 -22.23
N THR A 226 22.08 -18.25 -21.12
CA THR A 226 21.35 -18.93 -20.03
C THR A 226 20.32 -18.01 -19.40
N ALA A 227 20.66 -16.74 -19.16
CA ALA A 227 19.74 -15.75 -18.64
C ALA A 227 18.56 -15.50 -19.59
N VAL A 228 18.84 -15.30 -20.89
CA VAL A 228 17.81 -15.10 -21.93
C VAL A 228 16.89 -16.32 -22.06
N GLU A 229 17.44 -17.54 -22.06
CA GLU A 229 16.63 -18.76 -22.10
C GLU A 229 15.76 -18.89 -20.84
N SER A 230 16.31 -18.57 -19.66
CA SER A 230 15.53 -18.56 -18.41
C SER A 230 14.35 -17.59 -18.49
N LEU A 231 14.56 -16.37 -19.00
CA LEU A 231 13.49 -15.40 -19.22
C LEU A 231 12.44 -15.92 -20.20
N PHE A 232 12.87 -16.51 -21.31
CA PHE A 232 11.97 -17.06 -22.32
C PHE A 232 11.06 -18.13 -21.71
N GLN A 233 11.63 -19.10 -21.00
CA GLN A 233 10.86 -20.18 -20.35
C GLN A 233 9.91 -19.62 -19.27
N GLN A 234 10.38 -18.70 -18.43
CA GLN A 234 9.54 -18.09 -17.39
C GLN A 234 8.39 -17.26 -17.97
N SER A 235 8.65 -16.49 -19.02
CA SER A 235 7.66 -15.63 -19.66
C SER A 235 6.54 -16.39 -20.39
N ARG A 236 6.72 -17.69 -20.64
CA ARG A 236 5.74 -18.56 -21.30
C ARG A 236 5.05 -19.54 -20.36
N ARG A 237 5.31 -19.45 -19.05
CA ARG A 237 4.59 -20.26 -18.06
C ARG A 237 3.11 -19.92 -18.08
N SER A 238 2.27 -20.94 -18.18
CA SER A 238 0.82 -20.78 -18.08
C SER A 238 0.35 -20.99 -16.64
N SER A 239 -0.59 -20.16 -16.20
CA SER A 239 -1.23 -20.25 -14.89
C SER A 239 -2.74 -20.25 -15.07
N THR A 240 -3.41 -21.22 -14.45
CA THR A 240 -4.85 -21.41 -14.59
C THR A 240 -5.54 -21.26 -13.25
N ILE A 241 -6.66 -20.52 -13.24
CA ILE A 241 -7.55 -20.43 -12.09
C ILE A 241 -8.99 -20.72 -12.51
N ASP A 242 -9.81 -21.15 -11.55
CA ASP A 242 -11.25 -21.28 -11.74
C ASP A 242 -11.96 -19.96 -11.40
N PHE A 243 -13.08 -19.67 -12.09
CA PHE A 243 -13.96 -18.55 -11.78
C PHE A 243 -15.39 -19.03 -11.47
N SER A 244 -16.12 -18.30 -10.62
CA SER A 244 -17.52 -18.64 -10.29
C SER A 244 -18.48 -18.29 -11.44
N SER A 245 -18.36 -17.06 -11.93
CA SER A 245 -19.17 -16.44 -12.98
C SER A 245 -18.38 -15.32 -13.67
N LEU A 246 -18.60 -15.13 -14.97
CA LEU A 246 -18.05 -13.97 -15.69
C LEU A 246 -18.95 -12.74 -15.48
N PRO A 247 -18.37 -11.52 -15.48
CA PRO A 247 -19.14 -10.28 -15.55
C PRO A 247 -20.10 -10.26 -16.74
N ALA A 248 -21.23 -9.57 -16.59
CA ALA A 248 -22.17 -9.39 -17.69
C ALA A 248 -21.48 -8.63 -18.84
N GLY A 249 -21.55 -9.19 -20.05
CA GLY A 249 -20.88 -8.58 -21.22
C GLY A 249 -19.36 -8.70 -21.22
N PHE A 250 -18.76 -9.58 -20.39
CA PHE A 250 -17.31 -9.77 -20.30
C PHE A 250 -16.63 -9.92 -21.67
N LYS A 251 -15.59 -9.10 -21.88
CA LYS A 251 -14.70 -9.13 -23.03
C LYS A 251 -13.26 -9.16 -22.54
N ILE A 252 -12.40 -9.89 -23.24
CA ILE A 252 -10.97 -9.90 -22.92
C ILE A 252 -10.41 -8.49 -23.18
N PRO A 253 -9.79 -7.82 -22.19
CA PRO A 253 -9.19 -6.51 -22.39
C PRO A 253 -8.10 -6.55 -23.46
N GLY A 254 -7.94 -5.47 -24.23
CA GLY A 254 -6.91 -5.36 -25.28
C GLY A 254 -5.50 -5.79 -24.82
N PRO A 255 -4.98 -5.28 -23.68
CA PRO A 255 -3.66 -5.68 -23.16
C PRO A 255 -3.50 -7.17 -22.80
N LEU A 256 -4.60 -7.93 -22.80
CA LEU A 256 -4.67 -9.34 -22.44
C LEU A 256 -5.08 -10.25 -23.61
N GLN A 257 -5.34 -9.68 -24.79
CA GLN A 257 -5.90 -10.42 -25.93
C GLN A 257 -5.05 -11.62 -26.34
N ASP A 258 -3.73 -11.49 -26.29
CA ASP A 258 -2.78 -12.54 -26.70
C ASP A 258 -2.27 -13.42 -25.54
N SER A 259 -2.59 -13.07 -24.29
CA SER A 259 -2.04 -13.74 -23.10
C SER A 259 -3.10 -14.40 -22.22
N LEU A 260 -4.37 -14.00 -22.32
CA LEU A 260 -5.47 -14.56 -21.55
C LEU A 260 -6.37 -15.44 -22.42
N ALA A 261 -6.54 -16.70 -22.02
CA ALA A 261 -7.53 -17.61 -22.56
C ALA A 261 -8.66 -17.87 -21.55
N VAL A 262 -9.89 -17.94 -22.03
CA VAL A 262 -11.10 -18.13 -21.19
C VAL A 262 -11.83 -19.38 -21.66
N ASP A 263 -11.81 -20.43 -20.84
CA ASP A 263 -12.62 -21.64 -21.07
C ASP A 263 -13.95 -21.50 -20.31
N ARG A 264 -15.03 -21.17 -21.05
CA ARG A 264 -16.36 -21.00 -20.48
C ARG A 264 -17.00 -22.32 -20.02
N SER A 265 -16.58 -23.46 -20.60
CA SER A 265 -17.15 -24.77 -20.28
C SER A 265 -16.60 -25.30 -18.95
N LYS A 266 -15.29 -25.13 -18.74
CA LYS A 266 -14.60 -25.53 -17.50
C LYS A 266 -14.60 -24.44 -16.44
N LYS A 267 -15.06 -23.23 -16.78
CA LYS A 267 -14.99 -22.02 -15.95
C LYS A 267 -13.56 -21.68 -15.53
N GLN A 268 -12.64 -21.68 -16.48
CA GLN A 268 -11.22 -21.46 -16.25
C GLN A 268 -10.69 -20.23 -16.98
N LEU A 269 -9.83 -19.47 -16.30
CA LEU A 269 -8.98 -18.45 -16.91
C LEU A 269 -7.55 -18.97 -16.94
N THR A 270 -6.91 -18.92 -18.10
CA THR A 270 -5.50 -19.28 -18.27
C THR A 270 -4.72 -18.07 -18.74
N MET A 271 -3.75 -17.65 -17.94
CA MET A 271 -2.79 -16.61 -18.28
C MET A 271 -1.50 -17.24 -18.79
N THR A 272 -0.95 -16.73 -19.88
CA THR A 272 0.39 -17.09 -20.37
C THR A 272 1.36 -15.95 -20.09
N GLY A 273 2.36 -16.24 -19.26
CA GLY A 273 3.35 -15.28 -18.81
C GLY A 273 2.93 -14.45 -17.60
N PRO A 274 3.84 -13.61 -17.09
CA PRO A 274 3.58 -12.81 -15.91
C PRO A 274 2.55 -11.72 -16.21
N MET A 275 1.51 -11.62 -15.38
CA MET A 275 0.52 -10.56 -15.47
C MET A 275 1.06 -9.28 -14.80
N SER A 276 1.02 -8.16 -15.52
CA SER A 276 1.38 -6.84 -14.97
C SER A 276 0.25 -6.22 -14.13
N PRO A 277 0.56 -5.29 -13.21
CA PRO A 277 -0.46 -4.57 -12.45
C PRO A 277 -1.48 -3.85 -13.35
N GLY A 278 -1.03 -3.27 -14.47
CA GLY A 278 -1.92 -2.64 -15.45
C GLY A 278 -2.87 -3.64 -16.14
N GLN A 279 -2.38 -4.83 -16.48
CA GLN A 279 -3.23 -5.91 -17.02
C GLN A 279 -4.23 -6.43 -15.98
N ARG A 280 -3.83 -6.58 -14.71
CA ARG A 280 -4.76 -6.91 -13.61
C ARG A 280 -5.86 -5.87 -13.50
N ALA A 281 -5.50 -4.59 -13.50
CA ALA A 281 -6.47 -3.50 -13.43
C ALA A 281 -7.44 -3.53 -14.62
N ALA A 282 -6.93 -3.74 -15.84
CA ALA A 282 -7.76 -3.90 -17.04
C ALA A 282 -8.69 -5.13 -16.96
N LEU A 283 -8.21 -6.25 -16.42
CA LEU A 283 -9.02 -7.46 -16.21
C LEU A 283 -10.11 -7.24 -15.18
N SER A 284 -9.84 -6.44 -14.14
CA SER A 284 -10.80 -6.15 -13.07
C SER A 284 -11.84 -5.13 -13.52
N ASN A 285 -11.44 -4.18 -14.38
CA ASN A 285 -12.30 -3.13 -14.92
C ASN A 285 -13.23 -3.65 -16.03
N GLN A 286 -14.25 -4.42 -15.64
CA GLN A 286 -15.26 -5.01 -16.54
C GLN A 286 -16.66 -4.43 -16.33
N PHE A 287 -16.79 -3.47 -15.41
CA PHE A 287 -18.06 -2.94 -14.96
C PHE A 287 -18.25 -1.52 -15.46
N LEU A 288 -19.50 -1.19 -15.77
CA LEU A 288 -19.82 0.09 -16.39
C LEU A 288 -19.64 1.25 -15.39
N PRO A 289 -19.06 2.38 -15.84
CA PRO A 289 -19.10 3.62 -15.07
C PRO A 289 -20.55 3.97 -14.73
N THR A 290 -20.82 4.50 -13.54
CA THR A 290 -22.17 4.92 -13.19
C THR A 290 -22.62 6.14 -14.00
N SER A 291 -23.80 6.08 -14.60
CA SER A 291 -24.51 7.29 -15.04
C SER A 291 -24.85 8.19 -13.85
N PRO A 292 -24.86 9.52 -14.02
CA PRO A 292 -25.38 10.42 -13.01
C PRO A 292 -26.91 10.32 -12.96
N LEU A 293 -27.47 10.56 -11.78
CA LEU A 293 -28.92 10.54 -11.54
C LEU A 293 -29.36 11.92 -11.02
N PRO A 294 -29.40 12.96 -11.87
CA PRO A 294 -29.94 14.27 -11.46
C PRO A 294 -31.42 14.17 -11.09
N GLU A 295 -31.99 15.24 -10.50
CA GLU A 295 -33.43 15.30 -10.25
C GLU A 295 -34.22 15.03 -11.53
N GLY A 296 -35.24 14.19 -11.42
CA GLY A 296 -36.10 13.80 -12.54
C GLY A 296 -36.48 12.31 -12.55
N PRO A 297 -37.09 11.85 -13.66
CA PRO A 297 -37.77 10.55 -13.71
C PRO A 297 -36.87 9.35 -13.42
N ARG A 298 -35.59 9.40 -13.80
CA ARG A 298 -34.62 8.30 -13.56
C ARG A 298 -34.28 8.15 -12.08
N ARG A 299 -34.12 9.27 -11.37
CA ARG A 299 -33.88 9.27 -9.92
C ARG A 299 -35.12 8.77 -9.18
N GLU A 300 -36.29 9.27 -9.56
CA GLU A 300 -37.57 8.83 -9.00
C GLU A 300 -37.82 7.33 -9.22
N ALA A 301 -37.57 6.83 -10.42
CA ALA A 301 -37.67 5.40 -10.73
C ALA A 301 -36.69 4.57 -9.90
N PHE A 302 -35.46 5.04 -9.69
CA PHE A 302 -34.49 4.36 -8.83
C PHE A 302 -34.92 4.33 -7.36
N ILE A 303 -35.45 5.43 -6.84
CA ILE A 303 -36.01 5.48 -5.47
C ILE A 303 -37.21 4.54 -5.34
N ALA A 304 -38.11 4.53 -6.33
CA ALA A 304 -39.24 3.62 -6.38
C ALA A 304 -38.79 2.15 -6.39
N GLU A 305 -37.69 1.83 -7.09
CA GLU A 305 -37.13 0.49 -7.12
C GLU A 305 -36.64 0.05 -5.74
N ILE A 306 -35.95 0.92 -4.99
CA ILE A 306 -35.59 0.65 -3.58
C ILE A 306 -36.85 0.38 -2.75
N GLY A 307 -37.94 1.10 -3.01
CA GLY A 307 -39.23 0.93 -2.34
C GLY A 307 -39.95 -0.39 -2.68
N LYS A 308 -39.64 -1.06 -3.80
CA LYS A 308 -40.19 -2.39 -4.11
C LYS A 308 -39.60 -3.49 -3.24
N HIS A 309 -38.40 -3.27 -2.70
CA HIS A 309 -37.65 -4.26 -1.93
C HIS A 309 -37.80 -4.11 -0.41
N GLY A 310 -38.61 -3.17 0.08
CA GLY A 310 -38.81 -2.93 1.51
C GLY A 310 -39.71 -1.72 1.79
N PRO A 311 -39.80 -1.27 3.06
CA PRO A 311 -40.58 -0.08 3.40
C PRO A 311 -40.00 1.17 2.73
N PRO A 312 -40.83 2.22 2.49
CA PRO A 312 -40.36 3.47 1.91
C PRO A 312 -39.27 4.12 2.77
N LEU A 313 -38.32 4.76 2.11
CA LEU A 313 -37.24 5.49 2.78
C LEU A 313 -37.81 6.65 3.60
N ASN A 314 -37.26 6.87 4.79
CA ASN A 314 -37.64 8.00 5.63
C ASN A 314 -37.09 9.33 5.07
N THR A 315 -37.55 10.47 5.62
CA THR A 315 -37.13 11.80 5.16
C THR A 315 -35.62 12.01 5.21
N SER A 316 -34.95 11.58 6.29
CA SER A 316 -33.49 11.72 6.45
C SER A 316 -32.71 10.87 5.44
N GLN A 317 -33.17 9.65 5.17
CA GLN A 317 -32.65 8.76 4.14
C GLN A 317 -32.81 9.35 2.74
N LEU A 318 -33.98 9.92 2.42
CA LEU A 318 -34.23 10.58 1.13
C LEU A 318 -33.34 11.81 0.93
N THR A 319 -33.21 12.66 1.96
CA THR A 319 -32.30 13.82 1.92
C THR A 319 -30.86 13.37 1.68
N THR A 320 -30.39 12.33 2.38
CA THR A 320 -29.04 11.80 2.20
C THR A 320 -28.82 11.25 0.79
N LEU A 321 -29.79 10.51 0.25
CA LEU A 321 -29.75 9.96 -1.10
C LEU A 321 -29.67 11.06 -2.16
N ASN A 322 -30.50 12.10 -2.04
CA ASN A 322 -30.48 13.23 -2.98
C ASN A 322 -29.14 13.97 -2.93
N ASN A 323 -28.64 14.29 -1.74
CA ASN A 323 -27.34 14.94 -1.58
C ASN A 323 -26.19 14.14 -2.20
N LEU A 324 -26.21 12.81 -2.10
CA LEU A 324 -25.21 11.95 -2.73
C LEU A 324 -25.28 11.98 -4.26
N PHE A 325 -26.49 12.03 -4.83
CA PHE A 325 -26.66 12.14 -6.28
C PHE A 325 -26.33 13.52 -6.81
N ASP A 326 -26.64 14.59 -6.06
CA ASP A 326 -26.32 15.96 -6.42
C ASP A 326 -24.81 16.25 -6.33
N GLY A 327 -24.12 15.60 -5.37
CA GLY A 327 -22.66 15.63 -5.25
C GLY A 327 -21.91 14.75 -6.24
N GLY A 328 -22.62 13.97 -7.06
CA GLY A 328 -22.04 13.14 -8.12
C GLY A 328 -21.50 13.97 -9.31
N TRP A 329 -20.93 13.28 -10.29
CA TRP A 329 -20.47 13.94 -11.51
C TRP A 329 -21.64 14.36 -12.41
N SER A 330 -21.43 15.31 -13.32
CA SER A 330 -22.47 15.73 -14.29
C SER A 330 -21.97 15.81 -15.73
N ALA A 331 -22.91 15.75 -16.68
CA ALA A 331 -22.62 15.94 -18.10
C ALA A 331 -21.87 17.27 -18.36
N GLN A 332 -22.24 18.33 -17.62
CA GLN A 332 -21.60 19.63 -17.77
C GLN A 332 -20.14 19.62 -17.28
N GLN A 333 -19.84 18.91 -16.19
CA GLN A 333 -18.47 18.75 -15.73
C GLN A 333 -17.62 17.97 -16.74
N LEU A 334 -18.18 16.92 -17.36
CA LEU A 334 -17.52 16.19 -18.44
C LEU A 334 -17.22 17.11 -19.64
N ILE A 335 -18.21 17.86 -20.12
CA ILE A 335 -18.04 18.81 -21.23
C ILE A 335 -17.00 19.88 -20.89
N THR A 336 -17.08 20.50 -19.71
CA THR A 336 -16.12 21.52 -19.28
C THR A 336 -14.71 20.95 -19.19
N THR A 337 -14.54 19.71 -18.70
CA THR A 337 -13.24 19.05 -18.62
C THR A 337 -12.63 18.83 -20.01
N VAL A 338 -13.41 18.29 -20.95
CA VAL A 338 -12.95 18.05 -22.32
C VAL A 338 -12.74 19.37 -23.08
N SER A 339 -13.59 20.37 -22.87
CA SER A 339 -13.45 21.69 -23.51
C SER A 339 -12.18 22.40 -23.03
N THR A 340 -11.94 22.45 -21.71
CA THR A 340 -10.74 23.07 -21.12
C THR A 340 -9.46 22.38 -21.58
N ALA A 341 -9.49 21.06 -21.80
CA ALA A 341 -8.34 20.33 -22.29
C ALA A 341 -7.94 20.71 -23.73
N GLY A 342 -8.83 21.32 -24.50
CA GLY A 342 -8.56 21.82 -25.85
C GLY A 342 -7.83 23.16 -25.89
N GLU A 343 -7.59 23.81 -24.74
CA GLU A 343 -6.81 25.04 -24.68
C GLU A 343 -5.29 24.76 -24.76
N PRO A 344 -4.49 25.67 -25.34
CA PRO A 344 -3.04 25.53 -25.41
C PRO A 344 -2.43 25.34 -24.02
N LYS A 345 -1.46 24.44 -23.90
CA LYS A 345 -0.81 24.13 -22.62
C LYS A 345 0.58 24.72 -22.58
N GLU A 346 0.92 25.33 -21.45
CA GLU A 346 2.31 25.60 -21.11
C GLU A 346 2.98 24.29 -20.67
N VAL A 347 4.02 23.92 -21.42
CA VAL A 347 4.83 22.73 -21.13
C VAL A 347 6.24 23.20 -20.80
N ARG A 348 6.84 22.59 -19.78
CA ARG A 348 8.23 22.86 -19.38
C ARG A 348 9.17 22.50 -20.55
N LYS A 349 10.10 23.39 -20.87
CA LYS A 349 11.16 23.11 -21.84
C LYS A 349 12.11 22.06 -21.29
N SER A 350 12.71 21.26 -22.18
CA SER A 350 13.82 20.37 -21.83
C SER A 350 15.02 21.15 -21.34
N ALA A 351 15.87 20.52 -20.54
CA ALA A 351 17.12 21.13 -20.08
C ALA A 351 18.02 21.46 -21.28
N ARG A 352 18.01 20.64 -22.33
CA ARG A 352 18.75 20.94 -23.55
C ARG A 352 18.26 22.21 -24.25
N GLU A 353 16.95 22.40 -24.40
CA GLU A 353 16.39 23.64 -24.99
C GLU A 353 16.81 24.88 -24.18
N LEU A 354 16.75 24.80 -22.84
CA LEU A 354 17.15 25.90 -21.96
C LEU A 354 18.66 26.18 -22.04
N LEU A 355 19.48 25.13 -22.16
CA LEU A 355 20.93 25.26 -22.32
C LEU A 355 21.30 25.90 -23.66
N ASP A 356 20.62 25.53 -24.74
CA ASP A 356 20.82 26.13 -26.07
C ASP A 356 20.41 27.61 -26.05
N GLU A 357 19.31 27.97 -25.37
CA GLU A 357 18.88 29.38 -25.16
C GLU A 357 19.91 30.18 -24.35
N LYS A 358 20.43 29.60 -23.26
CA LYS A 358 21.50 30.19 -22.43
C LYS A 358 22.73 30.48 -23.28
N THR A 359 23.21 29.47 -24.00
CA THR A 359 24.42 29.57 -24.83
C THR A 359 24.25 30.60 -25.94
N ALA A 360 23.08 30.64 -26.58
CA ALA A 360 22.80 31.60 -27.65
C ALA A 360 22.72 33.06 -27.13
N ALA A 361 22.24 33.28 -25.90
CA ALA A 361 22.23 34.61 -25.28
C ALA A 361 23.65 35.05 -24.89
N GLU A 362 24.44 34.16 -24.29
CA GLU A 362 25.83 34.42 -23.91
C GLU A 362 26.72 34.73 -25.13
N GLN A 363 26.56 34.00 -26.23
CA GLN A 363 27.27 34.27 -27.49
C GLN A 363 26.94 35.65 -28.09
N LYS A 364 25.77 36.22 -27.76
CA LYS A 364 25.36 37.56 -28.17
C LYS A 364 25.73 38.63 -27.14
N GLY A 365 26.43 38.28 -26.05
CA GLY A 365 26.75 39.18 -24.95
C GLY A 365 25.54 39.64 -24.13
N GLN A 366 24.44 38.88 -24.16
CA GLN A 366 23.19 39.19 -23.46
C GLN A 366 23.06 38.40 -22.17
N VAL A 367 22.34 38.94 -21.18
CA VAL A 367 21.96 38.18 -19.98
C VAL A 367 20.89 37.16 -20.37
N PRO A 368 21.07 35.85 -20.11
CA PRO A 368 20.07 34.84 -20.45
C PRO A 368 18.74 35.06 -19.73
N ASP A 369 17.67 35.33 -20.49
CA ASP A 369 16.28 35.32 -20.02
C ASP A 369 15.63 33.98 -20.37
N LEU A 370 15.86 32.98 -19.51
CA LEU A 370 15.41 31.62 -19.73
C LEU A 370 13.93 31.48 -19.41
N LYS A 371 13.09 31.33 -20.44
CA LYS A 371 11.66 31.06 -20.26
C LYS A 371 11.47 29.57 -20.00
N PRO A 372 11.05 29.16 -18.80
CA PRO A 372 11.00 27.75 -18.41
C PRO A 372 9.92 26.95 -19.14
N THR A 373 8.93 27.64 -19.71
CA THR A 373 7.80 27.03 -20.42
C THR A 373 7.74 27.49 -21.87
N ARG A 374 7.11 26.65 -22.70
CA ARG A 374 6.65 27.00 -24.04
C ARG A 374 5.19 26.56 -24.20
N THR A 375 4.43 27.33 -24.96
CA THR A 375 3.05 26.97 -25.29
C THR A 375 3.05 25.97 -26.43
N ILE A 376 2.36 24.84 -26.25
CA ILE A 376 2.18 23.80 -27.27
C ILE A 376 0.68 23.63 -27.56
N GLY A 377 0.35 23.40 -28.83
CA GLY A 377 -1.01 23.12 -29.28
C GLY A 377 -1.75 24.36 -29.83
N LYS A 378 -2.87 24.10 -30.51
CA LYS A 378 -3.81 25.12 -30.98
C LYS A 378 -5.13 24.95 -30.21
N THR A 379 -5.82 26.06 -29.94
CA THR A 379 -7.15 26.02 -29.32
C THR A 379 -8.11 25.18 -30.17
N THR A 380 -8.70 24.15 -29.56
CA THR A 380 -9.69 23.27 -30.19
C THR A 380 -10.97 23.29 -29.35
N ARG A 381 -12.02 23.96 -29.84
CA ARG A 381 -13.30 24.07 -29.13
C ARG A 381 -14.26 22.97 -29.56
N LEU A 382 -15.00 22.42 -28.59
CA LEU A 382 -16.08 21.49 -28.87
C LEU A 382 -17.23 22.21 -29.58
N ASN A 383 -17.81 21.58 -30.59
CA ASN A 383 -19.03 22.05 -31.23
C ASN A 383 -20.28 21.46 -30.56
N LYS A 384 -21.46 21.93 -30.97
CA LYS A 384 -22.73 21.52 -30.40
C LYS A 384 -22.99 20.01 -30.52
N ALA A 385 -22.66 19.40 -31.66
CA ALA A 385 -22.83 17.96 -31.88
C ALA A 385 -21.94 17.13 -30.94
N GLN A 386 -20.69 17.57 -30.71
CA GLN A 386 -19.78 16.94 -29.76
C GLN A 386 -20.28 17.08 -28.32
N GLU A 387 -20.80 18.24 -27.93
CA GLU A 387 -21.43 18.42 -26.61
C GLU A 387 -22.64 17.51 -26.42
N ASP A 388 -23.48 17.37 -27.44
CA ASP A 388 -24.68 16.52 -27.39
C ASP A 388 -24.32 15.03 -27.30
N LEU A 389 -23.26 14.58 -27.98
CA LEU A 389 -22.70 13.23 -27.81
C LEU A 389 -22.21 12.97 -26.37
N LEU A 390 -21.52 13.94 -25.75
CA LEU A 390 -21.07 13.83 -24.36
C LEU A 390 -22.26 13.79 -23.37
N ARG A 391 -23.35 14.52 -23.67
CA ARG A 391 -24.60 14.44 -22.88
C ARG A 391 -25.26 13.07 -23.03
N ALA A 392 -25.37 12.57 -24.26
CA ALA A 392 -25.91 11.24 -24.52
C ALA A 392 -25.10 10.14 -23.81
N PHE A 393 -23.77 10.23 -23.80
CA PHE A 393 -22.91 9.32 -23.04
C PHE A 393 -23.20 9.38 -21.54
N SER A 394 -23.43 10.57 -20.98
CA SER A 394 -23.78 10.67 -19.56
C SER A 394 -25.09 9.96 -19.22
N GLU A 395 -26.04 9.93 -20.15
CA GLU A 395 -27.29 9.22 -19.97
C GLU A 395 -27.11 7.70 -20.07
N ASN A 396 -26.19 7.23 -20.93
CA ASN A 396 -25.87 5.82 -21.10
C ASN A 396 -24.35 5.58 -21.21
N THR A 397 -23.74 5.25 -20.08
CA THR A 397 -22.30 5.00 -19.94
C THR A 397 -21.87 3.61 -20.42
N ALA A 398 -22.77 2.84 -21.03
CA ALA A 398 -22.44 1.50 -21.56
C ALA A 398 -21.55 1.52 -22.80
N GLN A 399 -21.46 2.67 -23.48
CA GLN A 399 -20.67 2.82 -24.70
C GLN A 399 -19.16 2.74 -24.41
N PRO A 400 -18.37 1.97 -25.18
CA PRO A 400 -16.92 1.99 -25.08
C PRO A 400 -16.34 3.38 -25.38
N VAL A 401 -15.36 3.81 -24.58
CA VAL A 401 -14.71 5.13 -24.74
C VAL A 401 -14.10 5.32 -26.13
N GLY A 402 -13.51 4.27 -26.70
CA GLY A 402 -12.96 4.35 -28.07
C GLY A 402 -14.01 4.62 -29.14
N GLU A 403 -15.22 4.10 -28.97
CA GLU A 403 -16.34 4.37 -29.88
C GLU A 403 -16.83 5.81 -29.73
N LEU A 404 -16.93 6.30 -28.49
CA LEU A 404 -17.25 7.70 -28.22
C LEU A 404 -16.21 8.65 -28.82
N VAL A 405 -14.91 8.32 -28.69
CA VAL A 405 -13.82 9.11 -29.29
C VAL A 405 -13.95 9.16 -30.82
N ASN A 406 -14.28 8.04 -31.47
CA ASN A 406 -14.49 8.01 -32.92
C ASN A 406 -15.68 8.88 -33.33
N GLN A 407 -16.83 8.77 -32.64
CA GLN A 407 -18.01 9.59 -32.92
C GLN A 407 -17.74 11.09 -32.70
N LEU A 408 -17.00 11.45 -31.66
CA LEU A 408 -16.59 12.83 -31.39
C LEU A 408 -15.66 13.37 -32.49
N GLY A 409 -14.77 12.52 -33.02
CA GLY A 409 -13.88 12.84 -34.13
C GLY A 409 -14.60 12.99 -35.47
N GLU A 410 -15.64 12.20 -35.71
CA GLU A 410 -16.53 12.34 -36.88
C GLU A 410 -17.37 13.62 -36.80
N ALA A 411 -17.83 13.99 -35.60
CA ALA A 411 -18.61 15.19 -35.36
C ALA A 411 -17.78 16.48 -35.43
N GLY A 412 -16.46 16.43 -35.23
CA GLY A 412 -15.58 17.59 -35.26
C GLY A 412 -14.13 17.27 -34.86
N THR A 413 -13.23 18.24 -35.01
CA THR A 413 -11.83 18.07 -34.61
C THR A 413 -11.72 17.86 -33.11
N LEU A 414 -10.95 16.85 -32.70
CA LEU A 414 -10.65 16.53 -31.31
C LEU A 414 -9.14 16.43 -31.16
N SER A 415 -8.57 17.10 -30.15
CA SER A 415 -7.13 17.09 -29.90
C SER A 415 -6.73 15.96 -28.93
N ASP A 416 -5.47 15.49 -28.99
CA ASP A 416 -4.98 14.44 -28.08
C ASP A 416 -5.14 14.77 -26.58
N PRO A 417 -4.94 16.03 -26.13
CA PRO A 417 -5.25 16.42 -24.76
C PRO A 417 -6.71 16.22 -24.37
N GLN A 418 -7.66 16.44 -25.31
CA GLN A 418 -9.09 16.25 -25.07
C GLN A 418 -9.44 14.77 -24.97
N ILE A 419 -8.88 13.93 -25.85
CA ILE A 419 -9.01 12.46 -25.78
C ILE A 419 -8.48 11.94 -24.43
N SER A 420 -7.31 12.44 -24.03
CA SER A 420 -6.68 12.07 -22.76
C SER A 420 -7.52 12.52 -21.56
N ALA A 421 -8.07 13.73 -21.59
CA ALA A 421 -8.93 14.25 -20.54
C ALA A 421 -10.25 13.48 -20.43
N LEU A 422 -10.88 13.15 -21.56
CA LEU A 422 -12.08 12.30 -21.63
C LEU A 422 -11.82 10.93 -21.01
N THR A 423 -10.77 10.25 -21.47
CA THR A 423 -10.40 8.91 -21.00
C THR A 423 -10.10 8.93 -19.49
N ARG A 424 -9.35 9.94 -19.02
CA ARG A 424 -9.04 10.11 -17.60
C ARG A 424 -10.29 10.36 -16.77
N PHE A 425 -11.17 11.26 -17.21
CA PHE A 425 -12.41 11.57 -16.51
C PHE A 425 -13.25 10.30 -16.35
N ILE A 426 -13.48 9.56 -17.44
CA ILE A 426 -14.28 8.33 -17.41
C ILE A 426 -13.65 7.27 -16.49
N SER A 427 -12.32 7.13 -16.50
CA SER A 427 -11.62 6.17 -15.63
C SER A 427 -11.74 6.46 -14.12
N GLN A 428 -12.16 7.67 -13.75
CA GLN A 428 -12.34 8.09 -12.35
C GLN A 428 -13.79 7.96 -11.88
N ILE A 429 -14.73 7.66 -12.77
CA ILE A 429 -16.13 7.46 -12.42
C ILE A 429 -16.29 6.11 -11.71
N SER A 430 -16.90 6.11 -10.53
CA SER A 430 -17.21 4.88 -9.78
C SER A 430 -18.14 3.96 -10.55
N THR A 431 -18.06 2.66 -10.31
CA THR A 431 -19.02 1.70 -10.88
C THR A 431 -20.42 1.89 -10.28
N THR A 432 -21.43 1.29 -10.91
CA THR A 432 -22.78 1.22 -10.34
C THR A 432 -22.79 0.50 -8.98
N GLY A 433 -22.00 -0.57 -8.82
CA GLY A 433 -21.88 -1.29 -7.56
C GLY A 433 -21.24 -0.45 -6.45
N GLU A 434 -20.15 0.27 -6.73
CA GLU A 434 -19.52 1.17 -5.77
C GLU A 434 -20.44 2.30 -5.32
N ARG A 435 -21.16 2.92 -6.26
CA ARG A 435 -22.17 3.94 -5.96
C ARG A 435 -23.25 3.36 -5.04
N ASN A 436 -23.83 2.21 -5.40
CA ASN A 436 -24.92 1.61 -4.61
C ASN A 436 -24.45 1.12 -3.23
N ARG A 437 -23.22 0.63 -3.11
CA ARG A 437 -22.59 0.31 -1.83
C ARG A 437 -22.47 1.54 -0.94
N THR A 438 -21.96 2.65 -1.50
CA THR A 438 -21.85 3.94 -0.80
C THR A 438 -23.22 4.41 -0.33
N LEU A 439 -24.21 4.34 -1.21
CA LEU A 439 -25.59 4.68 -0.89
C LEU A 439 -26.17 3.78 0.23
N CYS A 440 -25.96 2.47 0.16
CA CYS A 440 -26.44 1.53 1.18
C CYS A 440 -25.95 1.88 2.59
N PHE A 441 -24.65 2.17 2.74
CA PHE A 441 -24.10 2.56 4.04
C PHE A 441 -24.59 3.92 4.51
N ALA A 442 -24.71 4.90 3.59
CA ALA A 442 -25.26 6.21 3.92
C ALA A 442 -26.72 6.14 4.37
N LEU A 443 -27.54 5.30 3.72
CA LEU A 443 -28.93 5.05 4.10
C LEU A 443 -29.05 4.34 5.45
N LEU A 444 -28.17 3.35 5.73
CA LEU A 444 -28.11 2.65 7.01
C LEU A 444 -27.73 3.56 8.18
N ALA A 445 -26.87 4.55 7.94
CA ALA A 445 -26.50 5.55 8.94
C ALA A 445 -27.69 6.46 9.32
N ASN A 446 -28.71 6.57 8.47
CA ASN A 446 -29.87 7.44 8.64
C ASN A 446 -31.20 6.68 8.85
N GLY A 447 -31.13 5.36 9.06
CA GLY A 447 -32.29 4.52 9.36
C GLY A 447 -32.10 3.06 8.96
N PRO A 448 -32.95 2.14 9.47
CA PRO A 448 -32.88 0.73 9.10
C PRO A 448 -33.23 0.53 7.61
N LEU A 449 -32.56 -0.43 6.97
CA LEU A 449 -32.95 -0.98 5.68
C LEU A 449 -33.35 -2.45 5.84
N SER A 450 -34.35 -2.88 5.09
CA SER A 450 -34.74 -4.30 5.02
C SER A 450 -33.61 -5.17 4.40
N SER A 451 -33.71 -6.50 4.56
CA SER A 451 -32.82 -7.42 3.85
C SER A 451 -32.91 -7.26 2.34
N GLY A 452 -34.12 -7.19 1.78
CA GLY A 452 -34.36 -7.00 0.34
C GLY A 452 -33.71 -5.74 -0.22
N GLN A 453 -33.84 -4.60 0.48
CA GLN A 453 -33.20 -3.34 0.07
C GLN A 453 -31.68 -3.43 0.09
N ARG A 454 -31.10 -4.04 1.12
CA ARG A 454 -29.65 -4.25 1.19
C ARG A 454 -29.18 -5.19 0.09
N ASP A 455 -29.91 -6.26 -0.18
CA ASP A 455 -29.56 -7.20 -1.22
C ASP A 455 -29.61 -6.59 -2.62
N PHE A 456 -30.62 -5.76 -2.89
CA PHE A 456 -30.72 -4.97 -4.12
C PHE A 456 -29.54 -4.02 -4.27
N LEU A 457 -29.27 -3.17 -3.26
CA LEU A 457 -28.19 -2.18 -3.32
C LEU A 457 -26.79 -2.80 -3.36
N LEU A 458 -26.60 -3.99 -2.79
CA LEU A 458 -25.29 -4.66 -2.75
C LEU A 458 -25.13 -5.76 -3.81
N ALA A 459 -26.09 -5.96 -4.71
CA ALA A 459 -26.03 -7.01 -5.72
C ALA A 459 -24.80 -6.84 -6.63
N ASP A 460 -24.67 -5.68 -7.26
CA ASP A 460 -23.60 -5.40 -8.23
C ASP A 460 -22.22 -5.47 -7.57
N VAL A 461 -22.04 -4.83 -6.41
CA VAL A 461 -20.74 -4.79 -5.73
C VAL A 461 -20.28 -6.18 -5.26
N ARG A 462 -21.21 -7.11 -4.98
CA ARG A 462 -20.87 -8.50 -4.68
C ARG A 462 -20.28 -9.20 -5.92
N THR A 463 -20.85 -8.96 -7.10
CA THR A 463 -20.30 -9.51 -8.35
C THR A 463 -18.95 -8.88 -8.72
N GLU A 464 -18.82 -7.56 -8.52
CA GLU A 464 -17.57 -6.82 -8.70
C GLU A 464 -16.46 -7.37 -7.80
N PHE A 465 -16.74 -7.54 -6.51
CA PHE A 465 -15.79 -8.08 -5.54
C PHE A 465 -15.34 -9.51 -5.88
N LEU A 466 -16.28 -10.38 -6.26
CA LEU A 466 -15.94 -11.75 -6.66
C LEU A 466 -15.05 -11.78 -7.92
N TRP A 467 -15.31 -10.89 -8.87
CA TRP A 467 -14.50 -10.77 -10.07
C TRP A 467 -13.12 -10.17 -9.80
N ASP A 468 -13.01 -9.11 -9.00
CA ASP A 468 -11.72 -8.54 -8.60
C ASP A 468 -10.86 -9.56 -7.84
N ARG A 469 -11.48 -10.39 -6.97
CA ARG A 469 -10.79 -11.51 -6.33
C ARG A 469 -10.28 -12.53 -7.34
N THR A 470 -11.06 -12.83 -8.38
CA THR A 470 -10.67 -13.75 -9.46
C THR A 470 -9.48 -13.17 -10.24
N ALA A 471 -9.56 -11.91 -10.66
CA ALA A 471 -8.47 -11.22 -11.34
C ALA A 471 -7.21 -11.14 -10.47
N GLY A 472 -7.35 -10.86 -9.16
CA GLY A 472 -6.28 -10.87 -8.18
C GLY A 472 -5.65 -12.25 -7.99
N ALA A 473 -6.45 -13.31 -7.91
CA ALA A 473 -5.96 -14.68 -7.81
C ALA A 473 -5.16 -15.08 -9.06
N LEU A 474 -5.63 -14.72 -10.26
CA LEU A 474 -4.90 -14.98 -11.51
C LEU A 474 -3.59 -14.17 -11.56
N PHE A 475 -3.63 -12.91 -11.10
CA PHE A 475 -2.45 -12.05 -11.02
C PHE A 475 -1.36 -12.65 -10.13
N VAL A 476 -1.74 -13.16 -8.95
CA VAL A 476 -0.82 -13.84 -8.03
C VAL A 476 -0.34 -15.17 -8.62
N ALA A 477 -1.23 -15.97 -9.20
CA ALA A 477 -0.88 -17.25 -9.81
C ALA A 477 0.09 -17.10 -10.99
N ALA A 478 -0.11 -16.08 -11.83
CA ALA A 478 0.75 -15.76 -12.97
C ALA A 478 2.09 -15.13 -12.56
N HIS A 479 2.22 -14.67 -11.31
CA HIS A 479 3.43 -14.02 -10.83
C HIS A 479 4.55 -15.03 -10.53
N GLN A 480 5.79 -14.63 -10.81
CA GLN A 480 6.98 -15.37 -10.39
C GLN A 480 7.49 -14.80 -9.05
N PRO A 481 7.24 -15.47 -7.91
CA PRO A 481 7.62 -14.92 -6.62
C PRO A 481 9.14 -14.83 -6.52
N ARG A 482 9.66 -13.60 -6.40
CA ARG A 482 11.07 -13.36 -6.13
C ARG A 482 11.54 -14.03 -4.83
N PHE A 483 10.64 -14.11 -3.84
CA PHE A 483 10.85 -14.80 -2.57
C PHE A 483 9.80 -15.91 -2.42
N PRO A 484 10.11 -17.18 -2.76
CA PRO A 484 9.14 -18.27 -2.82
C PRO A 484 8.39 -18.56 -1.51
N TRP A 485 8.96 -18.15 -0.38
CA TRP A 485 8.42 -18.39 0.97
C TRP A 485 7.68 -17.17 1.55
N SER A 486 7.37 -16.18 0.71
CA SER A 486 6.64 -14.97 1.08
C SER A 486 5.15 -15.08 0.72
N GLY A 487 4.23 -14.65 1.60
CA GLY A 487 2.77 -14.80 1.41
C GLY A 487 1.93 -14.12 2.50
N GLU A 488 0.60 -14.18 2.38
CA GLU A 488 -0.34 -13.47 3.27
C GLU A 488 -0.42 -14.15 4.67
N TYR A 489 0.29 -13.62 5.66
CA TYR A 489 0.36 -14.20 7.03
C TYR A 489 -0.98 -14.26 7.78
N ARG A 490 -2.01 -13.53 7.33
CA ARG A 490 -3.36 -13.56 7.93
C ARG A 490 -4.30 -14.52 7.20
N GLU A 491 -3.87 -15.11 6.09
CA GLU A 491 -4.70 -16.05 5.35
C GLU A 491 -4.95 -17.30 6.20
N GLN A 492 -6.22 -17.69 6.25
CA GLN A 492 -6.68 -18.84 7.03
C GLN A 492 -6.04 -20.11 6.46
N GLY A 493 -5.31 -20.85 7.31
CA GLY A 493 -4.52 -22.02 6.89
C GLY A 493 -3.03 -21.75 6.68
N SER A 494 -2.57 -20.50 6.73
CA SER A 494 -1.13 -20.19 6.73
C SER A 494 -0.44 -20.73 8.00
N PRO A 495 0.87 -21.06 7.96
CA PRO A 495 1.60 -21.54 9.14
C PRO A 495 1.58 -20.57 10.32
N PHE A 496 1.63 -19.26 10.07
CA PHE A 496 1.54 -18.24 11.11
C PHE A 496 0.14 -18.17 11.72
N TRP A 497 -0.91 -18.19 10.89
CA TRP A 497 -2.29 -18.26 11.36
C TRP A 497 -2.52 -19.49 12.23
N TRP A 498 -2.01 -20.66 11.82
CA TRP A 498 -2.12 -21.90 12.59
C TRP A 498 -1.42 -21.78 13.95
N LEU A 499 -0.19 -21.25 13.98
CA LEU A 499 0.55 -21.05 15.22
C LEU A 499 -0.14 -20.05 16.15
N TYR A 500 -0.69 -18.98 15.59
CA TYR A 500 -1.45 -18.00 16.36
C TYR A 500 -2.73 -18.62 16.95
N GLU A 501 -3.53 -19.30 16.13
CA GLU A 501 -4.84 -19.83 16.51
C GLU A 501 -4.74 -21.05 17.44
N TYR A 502 -3.75 -21.92 17.23
CA TYR A 502 -3.63 -23.19 17.95
C TYR A 502 -2.48 -23.26 18.97
N ALA A 503 -1.55 -22.29 18.99
CA ALA A 503 -0.54 -22.21 20.04
C ALA A 503 -0.69 -20.94 20.88
N PHE A 504 -0.60 -19.76 20.28
CA PHE A 504 -0.60 -18.49 21.03
C PHE A 504 -1.94 -18.21 21.72
N LYS A 505 -3.05 -18.36 21.01
CA LYS A 505 -4.40 -18.08 21.53
C LYS A 505 -4.80 -19.03 22.68
N PRO A 506 -4.56 -20.36 22.62
CA PRO A 506 -4.79 -21.23 23.77
C PRO A 506 -3.88 -20.91 24.95
N LEU A 507 -2.58 -20.66 24.72
CA LEU A 507 -1.64 -20.31 25.80
C LEU A 507 -2.05 -19.02 26.52
N THR A 508 -2.42 -17.98 25.77
CA THR A 508 -2.93 -16.73 26.35
C THR A 508 -4.25 -16.94 27.08
N ALA A 509 -5.17 -17.76 26.54
CA ALA A 509 -6.40 -18.15 27.22
C ALA A 509 -6.12 -18.86 28.56
N THR A 510 -5.11 -19.76 28.63
CA THR A 510 -4.72 -20.40 29.91
C THR A 510 -4.18 -19.39 30.93
N MET A 511 -3.42 -18.40 30.47
CA MET A 511 -2.89 -17.34 31.33
C MET A 511 -4.02 -16.48 31.91
N PHE A 512 -5.01 -16.09 31.09
CA PHE A 512 -6.19 -15.37 31.55
C PHE A 512 -7.08 -16.22 32.46
N ALA A 513 -7.25 -17.51 32.18
CA ALA A 513 -8.00 -18.42 33.04
C ALA A 513 -7.34 -18.58 34.42
N MET A 514 -6.01 -18.74 34.47
CA MET A 514 -5.28 -18.76 35.73
C MET A 514 -5.40 -17.43 36.48
N LEU A 515 -5.25 -16.30 35.78
CA LEU A 515 -5.41 -14.97 36.38
C LEU A 515 -6.82 -14.81 36.97
N ALA A 516 -7.87 -15.18 36.23
CA ALA A 516 -9.24 -15.14 36.70
C ALA A 516 -9.46 -16.02 37.93
N PHE A 517 -8.91 -17.25 37.93
CA PHE A 517 -8.98 -18.15 39.09
C PHE A 517 -8.31 -17.55 40.33
N TYR A 518 -7.09 -17.01 40.19
CA TYR A 518 -6.38 -16.41 41.32
C TYR A 518 -7.04 -15.13 41.83
N VAL A 519 -7.56 -14.29 40.93
CA VAL A 519 -8.33 -13.10 41.29
C VAL A 519 -9.62 -13.50 42.03
N ALA A 520 -10.37 -14.48 41.52
CA ALA A 520 -11.56 -14.99 42.18
C ALA A 520 -11.25 -15.62 43.55
N SER A 521 -10.16 -16.39 43.66
CA SER A 521 -9.70 -16.98 44.93
C SER A 521 -9.26 -15.90 45.93
N ALA A 522 -8.52 -14.89 45.48
CA ALA A 522 -8.11 -13.76 46.31
C ALA A 522 -9.31 -12.93 46.78
N ALA A 523 -10.26 -12.66 45.89
CA ALA A 523 -11.50 -11.97 46.20
C ALA A 523 -12.34 -12.77 47.20
N PHE A 524 -12.53 -14.08 47.00
CA PHE A 524 -13.23 -14.95 47.95
C PHE A 524 -12.59 -14.94 49.36
N ARG A 525 -11.25 -14.97 49.45
CA ARG A 525 -10.55 -14.81 50.73
C ARG A 525 -10.74 -13.42 51.34
N ALA A 526 -10.74 -12.37 50.52
CA ALA A 526 -10.99 -10.99 50.96
C ALA A 526 -12.44 -10.78 51.43
N PHE A 527 -13.42 -11.44 50.81
CA PHE A 527 -14.84 -11.40 51.19
C PHE A 527 -15.15 -12.12 52.52
N ARG A 528 -14.21 -12.89 53.08
CA ARG A 528 -14.34 -13.42 54.44
C ARG A 528 -14.13 -12.35 55.52
N ALA A 529 -13.56 -11.19 55.16
CA ALA A 529 -13.44 -10.05 56.05
C ALA A 529 -14.75 -9.23 56.07
N LYS A 530 -15.26 -8.94 57.27
CA LYS A 530 -16.46 -8.13 57.49
C LYS A 530 -16.16 -6.63 57.39
N ASN A 531 -15.52 -6.18 56.32
CA ASN A 531 -15.24 -4.76 56.09
C ASN A 531 -16.17 -4.18 55.01
N LEU A 532 -16.38 -2.86 55.08
CA LEU A 532 -17.30 -2.15 54.19
C LEU A 532 -16.80 -2.19 52.73
N GLU A 533 -15.49 -2.22 52.52
CA GLU A 533 -14.87 -2.25 51.21
C GLU A 533 -15.16 -3.57 50.46
N ALA A 534 -15.09 -4.71 51.15
CA ALA A 534 -15.40 -6.01 50.55
C ALA A 534 -16.90 -6.13 50.23
N MET A 535 -17.78 -5.59 51.08
CA MET A 535 -19.23 -5.57 50.79
C MET A 535 -19.57 -4.69 49.58
N LEU A 536 -18.93 -3.51 49.47
CA LEU A 536 -19.13 -2.62 48.32
C LEU A 536 -18.64 -3.27 47.03
N LEU A 537 -17.45 -3.87 47.05
CA LEU A 537 -16.88 -4.57 45.89
C LEU A 537 -17.76 -5.75 45.47
N LEU A 538 -18.23 -6.56 46.42
CA LEU A 538 -19.13 -7.69 46.14
C LEU A 538 -20.45 -7.22 45.54
N GLY A 539 -21.06 -6.18 46.11
CA GLY A 539 -22.32 -5.61 45.62
C GLY A 539 -22.18 -5.07 44.19
N THR A 540 -21.10 -4.33 43.92
CA THR A 540 -20.81 -3.82 42.57
C THR A 540 -20.56 -4.97 41.57
N ALA A 541 -19.79 -5.99 41.95
CA ALA A 541 -19.53 -7.15 41.09
C ALA A 541 -20.81 -7.95 40.78
N PHE A 542 -21.69 -8.11 41.77
CA PHE A 542 -22.98 -8.78 41.60
C PHE A 542 -23.89 -8.03 40.62
N ILE A 543 -24.01 -6.71 40.77
CA ILE A 543 -24.80 -5.85 39.86
C ILE A 543 -24.29 -5.98 38.42
N ILE A 544 -22.97 -5.88 38.22
CA ILE A 544 -22.35 -5.98 36.89
C ILE A 544 -22.57 -7.36 36.26
N LEU A 545 -22.38 -8.44 37.03
CA LEU A 545 -22.55 -9.80 36.52
C LEU A 545 -24.01 -10.06 36.14
N LEU A 546 -24.94 -9.63 36.98
CA LEU A 546 -26.37 -9.77 36.76
C LEU A 546 -26.83 -8.96 35.54
N GLY A 547 -26.36 -7.72 35.39
CA GLY A 547 -26.69 -6.84 34.25
C GLY A 547 -26.13 -7.29 32.90
N ARG A 548 -25.12 -8.17 32.87
CA ARG A 548 -24.61 -8.80 31.64
C ARG A 548 -25.32 -10.08 31.24
N THR A 549 -26.25 -10.57 32.08
CA THR A 549 -27.08 -11.73 31.76
C THR A 549 -28.49 -11.30 31.37
N PHE A 550 -29.21 -12.18 30.66
CA PHE A 550 -30.61 -11.95 30.31
C PHE A 550 -31.52 -11.71 31.53
N ALA A 551 -31.13 -12.22 32.71
CA ALA A 551 -31.83 -11.98 33.96
C ALA A 551 -31.81 -10.51 34.39
N GLY A 552 -30.73 -9.77 34.13
CA GLY A 552 -30.61 -8.36 34.52
C GLY A 552 -31.64 -7.45 33.84
N VAL A 553 -31.90 -7.68 32.55
CA VAL A 553 -32.88 -6.90 31.78
C VAL A 553 -34.31 -7.26 32.18
N THR A 554 -34.59 -8.54 32.38
CA THR A 554 -35.94 -9.04 32.68
C THR A 554 -36.40 -8.67 34.09
N LEU A 555 -35.51 -8.67 35.08
CA LEU A 555 -35.84 -8.36 36.48
C LEU A 555 -36.18 -6.88 36.73
N THR A 556 -35.70 -5.97 35.87
CA THR A 556 -35.96 -4.51 35.99
C THR A 556 -36.78 -3.92 34.85
N SER A 557 -37.38 -4.76 34.01
CA SER A 557 -38.23 -4.32 32.88
C SER A 557 -39.51 -3.61 33.33
N TRP A 558 -39.99 -3.89 34.55
CA TRP A 558 -41.18 -3.28 35.15
C TRP A 558 -40.95 -1.86 35.67
N LEU A 559 -39.71 -1.37 35.73
CA LEU A 559 -39.39 -0.03 36.19
C LEU A 559 -39.70 1.03 35.11
N PRO A 560 -40.44 2.11 35.43
CA PRO A 560 -40.73 3.21 34.51
C PRO A 560 -39.47 3.89 33.96
N ASP A 561 -39.56 4.43 32.74
CA ASP A 561 -38.42 5.08 32.06
C ASP A 561 -37.95 6.37 32.74
N SER A 562 -38.78 6.99 33.58
CA SER A 562 -38.40 8.15 34.42
C SER A 562 -37.32 7.82 35.47
N ILE A 563 -37.16 6.55 35.82
CA ILE A 563 -36.11 6.05 36.73
C ILE A 563 -35.23 4.99 36.05
N ALA A 564 -35.05 5.12 34.73
CA ALA A 564 -34.25 4.20 33.92
C ALA A 564 -32.81 4.00 34.42
N GLY A 565 -32.23 4.96 35.14
CA GLY A 565 -30.90 4.85 35.74
C GLY A 565 -30.78 3.78 36.84
N LEU A 566 -31.90 3.31 37.41
CA LEU A 566 -31.93 2.23 38.40
C LEU A 566 -32.11 0.85 37.77
N LYS A 567 -32.36 0.76 36.45
CA LYS A 567 -32.41 -0.53 35.74
C LYS A 567 -31.01 -1.16 35.76
N ILE A 568 -30.92 -2.46 36.03
CA ILE A 568 -29.65 -3.14 36.35
C ILE A 568 -28.69 -3.12 35.14
N ASP A 569 -29.23 -3.14 33.92
CA ASP A 569 -28.50 -2.98 32.67
C ASP A 569 -27.88 -1.57 32.54
N ASN A 570 -28.68 -0.52 32.75
CA ASN A 570 -28.21 0.86 32.72
C ASN A 570 -27.21 1.17 33.83
N LEU A 571 -27.44 0.66 35.04
CA LEU A 571 -26.53 0.82 36.17
C LEU A 571 -25.18 0.13 35.89
N THR A 572 -25.20 -1.05 35.25
CA THR A 572 -23.98 -1.73 34.78
C THR A 572 -23.23 -0.87 33.76
N VAL A 573 -23.94 -0.25 32.81
CA VAL A 573 -23.35 0.68 31.84
C VAL A 573 -22.77 1.90 32.54
N THR A 574 -23.46 2.52 33.50
CA THR A 574 -22.97 3.68 34.25
C THR A 574 -21.72 3.34 35.07
N ILE A 575 -21.71 2.20 35.77
CA ILE A 575 -20.54 1.75 36.54
C ILE A 575 -19.35 1.52 35.61
N MET A 576 -19.56 0.91 34.44
CA MET A 576 -18.49 0.63 33.48
C MET A 576 -18.00 1.88 32.74
N THR A 577 -18.90 2.76 32.31
CA THR A 577 -18.53 3.90 31.46
C THR A 577 -18.04 5.09 32.25
N VAL A 578 -18.57 5.33 33.46
CA VAL A 578 -18.19 6.47 34.30
C VAL A 578 -17.09 6.06 35.29
N PHE A 579 -17.40 5.16 36.22
CA PHE A 579 -16.50 4.86 37.34
C PHE A 579 -15.30 3.99 36.94
N ASN A 580 -15.52 2.92 36.17
CA ASN A 580 -14.42 2.07 35.70
C ASN A 580 -13.51 2.84 34.73
N THR A 581 -14.06 3.60 33.79
CA THR A 581 -13.25 4.48 32.92
C THR A 581 -12.46 5.52 33.72
N ALA A 582 -13.06 6.18 34.71
CA ALA A 582 -12.36 7.13 35.57
C ALA A 582 -11.22 6.45 36.37
N GLY A 583 -11.49 5.28 36.94
CA GLY A 583 -10.49 4.46 37.65
C GLY A 583 -9.36 4.01 36.74
N ASN A 584 -9.66 3.48 35.55
CA ASN A 584 -8.65 3.10 34.56
C ASN A 584 -7.80 4.29 34.13
N ARG A 585 -8.40 5.48 33.93
CA ARG A 585 -7.64 6.70 33.62
C ARG A 585 -6.72 7.08 34.78
N ALA A 586 -7.20 7.05 36.02
CA ALA A 586 -6.38 7.35 37.19
C ALA A 586 -5.22 6.34 37.36
N ILE A 587 -5.48 5.05 37.17
CA ILE A 587 -4.46 4.00 37.20
C ILE A 587 -3.46 4.18 36.05
N MET A 588 -3.91 4.41 34.83
CA MET A 588 -3.02 4.64 33.68
C MET A 588 -2.17 5.88 33.87
N ILE A 589 -2.73 6.98 34.41
CA ILE A 589 -1.98 8.18 34.76
C ILE A 589 -0.94 7.85 35.84
N GLY A 590 -1.32 7.12 36.88
CA GLY A 590 -0.43 6.68 37.94
C GLY A 590 0.71 5.77 37.45
N ILE A 591 0.40 4.82 36.56
CA ILE A 591 1.39 3.94 35.91
C ILE A 591 2.30 4.77 35.01
N ALA A 592 1.75 5.68 34.19
CA ALA A 592 2.54 6.54 33.30
C ALA A 592 3.48 7.46 34.10
N LEU A 593 2.99 8.06 35.18
CA LEU A 593 3.81 8.83 36.13
C LEU A 593 4.86 7.96 36.81
N GLY A 594 4.49 6.74 37.21
CA GLY A 594 5.41 5.77 37.81
C GLY A 594 6.52 5.35 36.84
N ILE A 595 6.17 5.07 35.58
CA ILE A 595 7.12 4.78 34.50
C ILE A 595 7.97 6.01 34.22
N ALA A 596 7.40 7.20 34.11
CA ALA A 596 8.16 8.44 33.89
C ALA A 596 9.15 8.70 35.03
N ALA A 597 8.71 8.53 36.28
CA ALA A 597 9.56 8.68 37.47
C ALA A 597 10.64 7.59 37.54
N THR A 598 10.33 6.35 37.20
CA THR A 598 11.29 5.24 37.19
C THR A 598 12.29 5.42 36.06
N SER A 599 11.84 5.76 34.86
CA SER A 599 12.67 6.13 33.71
C SER A 599 13.55 7.32 34.04
N LEU A 600 13.04 8.34 34.74
CA LEU A 600 13.84 9.48 35.19
C LEU A 600 14.88 9.06 36.24
N LYS A 601 14.53 8.21 37.20
CA LYS A 601 15.49 7.64 38.16
C LYS A 601 16.59 6.81 37.49
N VAL A 602 16.24 6.08 36.44
CA VAL A 602 17.20 5.33 35.61
C VAL A 602 18.06 6.29 34.78
N LEU A 603 17.47 7.30 34.14
CA LEU A 603 18.16 8.35 33.37
C LEU A 603 19.08 9.24 34.21
N LEU A 604 18.76 9.42 35.50
CA LEU A 604 19.60 10.14 36.46
C LEU A 604 20.59 9.22 37.19
N GLY A 605 20.54 7.90 36.93
CA GLY A 605 21.42 6.90 37.53
C GLY A 605 21.20 6.66 39.03
N VAL A 606 20.04 7.06 39.55
CA VAL A 606 19.64 6.87 40.96
C VAL A 606 19.19 5.42 41.20
N ASP A 607 18.50 4.80 40.22
CA ASP A 607 18.11 3.39 40.29
C ASP A 607 19.13 2.51 39.54
N ARG A 608 19.74 1.56 40.26
CA ARG A 608 20.91 0.79 39.81
C ARG A 608 20.59 -0.68 39.47
N SER A 609 19.36 -1.14 39.70
CA SER A 609 19.02 -2.57 39.71
C SER A 609 19.18 -3.29 38.37
N TYR A 610 19.01 -2.60 37.24
CA TYR A 610 19.11 -3.21 35.89
C TYR A 610 20.52 -3.19 35.29
N LEU A 611 21.49 -2.53 35.92
CA LEU A 611 22.85 -2.36 35.38
C LEU A 611 23.90 -3.31 36.00
N GLY A 612 23.44 -4.42 36.57
CA GLY A 612 24.27 -5.42 37.24
C GLY A 612 24.62 -4.96 38.66
N SER A 613 24.07 -5.65 39.66
CA SER A 613 24.64 -5.60 41.01
C SER A 613 26.05 -6.17 40.96
N GLN A 614 27.03 -5.38 41.40
CA GLN A 614 28.31 -5.91 41.85
C GLN A 614 28.01 -6.78 43.08
N GLU A 615 28.17 -8.10 42.94
CA GLU A 615 28.61 -8.91 44.06
C GLU A 615 30.08 -8.53 44.30
N ASP A 616 30.32 -7.80 45.39
CA ASP A 616 31.47 -8.04 46.27
C ASP A 616 30.90 -8.66 47.56
#